data_AF-A0A7S3VX72-F1
#
_entry.id   AF-A0A7S3VX72-F1
#
_cell.length_a   1.000
_cell.length_b   1.000
_cell.length_c   1.000
_cell.angle_alpha   90.00
_cell.angle_beta   90.00
_cell.angle_gamma   90.00
#
_symmetry.space_group_name_H-M   'P 1'
#
loop_
_entity.id
_entity.type
_entity.pdbx_description
1 polymer ?
#
loop_
_entity_poly.entity_id
_entity_poly.type
_entity_poly.pdbx_seq_one_letter_code
_entity_poly.pdbx_strand_id
1 'polypeptide(L)'
;ARLPTSVLCMPTVLAASPRPALATALRGGGGDHASEHALSQEASALFNNLRTPAALVASALLASAFALRPDVADVPSLTALKRLYLLTAVASLCAELLAVVGATAAIQKLATRPPTAVYGGDSHSVTALLHAPAYEIYWVSCSVHFLLGTFGLAAMIGVRAWVSLRSTDRLLGQAIALTVTSSLLLMNSLFSDEAGGFCRPTSR
;
A
#
# COMPACT_ATOMS: atom_id res chain seq x y z
N ALA A 1 -20.58 41.58 4.50
CA ALA A 1 -21.04 40.26 4.97
C ALA A 1 -19.81 39.42 5.30
N ARG A 2 -19.59 39.09 6.58
CA ARG A 2 -18.42 38.33 7.05
C ARG A 2 -18.77 36.84 7.05
N LEU A 3 -17.99 36.04 6.32
CA LEU A 3 -18.07 34.58 6.36
C LEU A 3 -17.25 34.07 7.57
N PRO A 4 -17.74 33.11 8.37
CA PRO A 4 -16.94 32.49 9.41
C PRO A 4 -15.96 31.47 8.82
N THR A 5 -14.70 31.65 9.18
CA THR A 5 -13.59 30.71 9.03
C THR A 5 -13.79 29.50 9.94
N SER A 6 -14.26 28.38 9.39
CA SER A 6 -14.25 27.09 10.07
C SER A 6 -12.87 26.44 9.88
N VAL A 7 -11.98 26.68 10.84
CA VAL A 7 -10.71 25.97 10.98
C VAL A 7 -11.01 24.55 11.45
N LEU A 8 -10.92 23.60 10.52
CA LEU A 8 -11.01 22.17 10.80
C LEU A 8 -9.70 21.73 11.48
N CYS A 9 -9.72 21.73 12.81
CA CYS A 9 -8.67 21.15 13.64
C CYS A 9 -8.83 19.61 13.58
N MET A 10 -8.05 18.96 12.72
CA MET A 10 -7.88 17.50 12.74
C MET A 10 -6.90 17.15 13.86
N PRO A 11 -7.29 16.33 14.86
CA PRO A 11 -6.34 15.84 15.84
C PRO A 11 -5.48 14.75 15.19
N THR A 12 -4.21 15.07 14.93
CA THR A 12 -3.16 14.09 14.67
C THR A 12 -2.94 13.29 15.97
N VAL A 13 -3.73 12.22 16.16
CA VAL A 13 -3.48 11.23 17.20
C VAL A 13 -2.34 10.33 16.71
N LEU A 14 -1.11 10.80 16.92
CA LEU A 14 0.09 9.98 16.80
C LEU A 14 0.18 9.10 18.05
N ALA A 15 -0.67 8.08 18.12
CA ALA A 15 -0.57 7.06 19.15
C ALA A 15 0.71 6.24 18.86
N ALA A 16 1.77 6.55 19.60
CA ALA A 16 2.94 5.69 19.69
C ALA A 16 2.46 4.31 20.17
N SER A 17 2.43 3.34 19.26
CA SER A 17 2.18 1.95 19.60
C SER A 17 3.24 1.51 20.61
N PRO A 18 2.87 1.05 21.82
CA PRO A 18 3.84 0.42 22.70
C PRO A 18 4.34 -0.84 22.01
N ARG A 19 5.64 -0.90 21.70
CA ARG A 19 6.30 -2.15 21.33
C ARG A 19 6.18 -3.09 22.52
N PRO A 20 5.54 -4.26 22.41
CA PRO A 20 5.50 -5.20 23.51
C PRO A 20 6.94 -5.63 23.80
N ALA A 21 7.37 -5.39 25.04
CA ALA A 21 8.67 -5.75 25.55
C ALA A 21 8.87 -7.26 25.42
N LEU A 22 9.92 -7.62 24.69
CA LEU A 22 10.46 -8.95 24.50
C LEU A 22 11.07 -9.47 25.82
N ALA A 23 10.26 -10.08 26.68
CA ALA A 23 10.75 -10.68 27.92
C ALA A 23 9.86 -11.82 28.44
N THR A 24 9.99 -13.03 27.88
CA THR A 24 9.77 -14.38 28.48
C THR A 24 9.72 -15.40 27.32
N ALA A 25 10.33 -16.60 27.31
CA ALA A 25 11.00 -17.38 28.33
C ALA A 25 11.92 -18.42 27.66
N LEU A 26 13.14 -18.55 28.18
CA LEU A 26 14.02 -19.71 27.97
C LEU A 26 13.56 -20.83 28.93
N ARG A 27 12.74 -21.78 28.45
CA ARG A 27 12.53 -23.08 29.11
C ARG A 27 12.12 -24.18 28.12
N GLY A 28 13.12 -24.99 27.77
CA GLY A 28 13.13 -26.38 27.28
C GLY A 28 11.92 -27.03 26.59
N GLY A 29 12.16 -27.50 25.36
CA GLY A 29 11.67 -28.80 24.87
C GLY A 29 10.35 -28.85 24.10
N GLY A 30 9.56 -27.77 24.11
CA GLY A 30 8.35 -27.61 23.28
C GLY A 30 8.39 -26.34 22.41
N GLY A 31 9.60 -25.83 22.14
CA GLY A 31 9.85 -24.48 21.61
C GLY A 31 9.53 -24.27 20.14
N ASP A 32 9.56 -25.34 19.33
CA ASP A 32 9.51 -25.19 17.87
C ASP A 32 8.12 -24.74 17.42
N HIS A 33 7.05 -25.38 17.89
CA HIS A 33 5.68 -24.99 17.52
C HIS A 33 5.24 -23.62 18.07
N ALA A 34 5.72 -23.22 19.26
CA ALA A 34 5.44 -21.90 19.81
C ALA A 34 6.13 -20.80 18.97
N SER A 35 7.34 -21.06 18.49
CA SER A 35 8.09 -20.15 17.62
C SER A 35 7.48 -20.06 16.21
N GLU A 36 7.03 -21.17 15.64
CA GLU A 36 6.33 -21.21 14.35
C GLU A 36 5.05 -20.38 14.36
N HIS A 37 4.26 -20.53 15.42
CA HIS A 37 3.01 -19.79 15.56
C HIS A 37 3.28 -18.28 15.68
N ALA A 38 4.31 -17.88 16.44
CA ALA A 38 4.71 -16.49 16.54
C ALA A 38 5.16 -15.91 15.19
N LEU A 39 5.95 -16.66 14.41
CA LEU A 39 6.40 -16.25 13.07
C LEU A 39 5.23 -16.11 12.08
N SER A 40 4.29 -17.06 12.11
CA SER A 40 3.07 -16.99 11.27
C SER A 40 2.20 -15.79 11.63
N GLN A 41 2.08 -15.46 12.92
CA GLN A 41 1.37 -14.28 13.38
C GLN A 41 2.05 -12.98 12.94
N GLU A 42 3.36 -12.89 13.07
CA GLU A 42 4.13 -11.71 12.66
C GLU A 42 4.07 -11.52 11.13
N ALA A 43 4.23 -12.59 10.34
CA ALA A 43 4.05 -12.54 8.89
C ALA A 43 2.62 -12.14 8.50
N SER A 44 1.61 -12.64 9.21
CA SER A 44 0.21 -12.26 8.99
C SER A 44 -0.02 -10.77 9.32
N ALA A 45 0.65 -10.23 10.33
CA ALA A 45 0.61 -8.81 10.66
C ALA A 45 1.20 -7.96 9.52
N LEU A 46 2.31 -8.39 8.89
CA LEU A 46 2.88 -7.72 7.73
C LEU A 46 1.92 -7.67 6.54
N PHE A 47 1.27 -8.80 6.20
CA PHE A 47 0.26 -8.80 5.14
C PHE A 47 -0.95 -7.93 5.49
N ASN A 48 -1.36 -7.86 6.76
CA ASN A 48 -2.41 -6.94 7.21
C ASN A 48 -2.03 -5.47 7.08
N ASN A 49 -0.75 -5.13 7.27
CA ASN A 49 -0.22 -3.79 7.07
C ASN A 49 -0.27 -3.34 5.61
N LEU A 50 -0.32 -4.26 4.64
CA LEU A 50 -0.58 -3.93 3.24
C LEU A 50 -2.08 -3.96 2.92
N ARG A 51 -2.78 -5.00 3.38
CA ARG A 51 -4.20 -5.24 3.08
C ARG A 51 -5.10 -4.08 3.50
N THR A 52 -4.92 -3.58 4.71
CA THR A 52 -5.78 -2.54 5.29
C THR A 52 -5.67 -1.20 4.54
N PRO A 53 -4.46 -0.62 4.34
CA PRO A 53 -4.35 0.59 3.55
C PRO A 53 -4.74 0.38 2.09
N ALA A 54 -4.44 -0.78 1.48
CA ALA A 54 -4.89 -1.09 0.13
C ALA A 54 -6.41 -1.00 -0.02
N ALA A 55 -7.17 -1.56 0.94
CA ALA A 55 -8.63 -1.45 0.95
C ALA A 55 -9.12 0.00 1.10
N LEU A 56 -8.44 0.82 1.91
CA LEU A 56 -8.75 2.24 2.04
C LEU A 56 -8.48 3.00 0.72
N VAL A 57 -7.36 2.74 0.07
CA VAL A 57 -7.00 3.33 -1.23
C VAL A 57 -7.99 2.90 -2.31
N ALA A 58 -8.39 1.63 -2.35
CA ALA A 58 -9.44 1.13 -3.23
C ALA A 58 -10.76 1.88 -3.05
N SER A 59 -11.16 2.15 -1.80
CA SER A 59 -12.38 2.91 -1.52
C SER A 59 -12.30 4.36 -2.00
N ALA A 60 -11.14 5.01 -1.84
CA ALA A 60 -10.88 6.36 -2.32
C ALA A 60 -10.85 6.43 -3.86
N LEU A 61 -10.27 5.42 -4.51
CA LEU A 61 -10.27 5.26 -5.96
C LEU A 61 -11.69 5.12 -6.50
N LEU A 62 -12.52 4.28 -5.88
CA LEU A 62 -13.92 4.10 -6.28
C LEU A 62 -14.72 5.41 -6.17
N ALA A 63 -14.54 6.15 -5.07
CA ALA A 63 -15.19 7.45 -4.87
C ALA A 63 -14.70 8.52 -5.88
N SER A 64 -13.43 8.46 -6.28
CA SER A 64 -12.83 9.45 -7.18
C SER A 64 -13.00 9.13 -8.67
N ALA A 65 -13.19 7.86 -9.05
CA ALA A 65 -13.28 7.42 -10.45
C ALA A 65 -14.30 8.22 -11.28
N PHE A 66 -15.42 8.62 -10.66
CA PHE A 66 -16.51 9.34 -11.33
C PHE A 66 -16.49 10.85 -11.12
N ALA A 67 -15.43 11.41 -10.52
CA ALA A 67 -15.32 12.84 -10.26
C ALA A 67 -15.07 13.67 -11.53
N LEU A 68 -14.46 13.08 -12.57
CA LEU A 68 -14.12 13.74 -13.82
C LEU A 68 -14.83 13.09 -15.01
N ARG A 69 -16.12 13.42 -15.20
CA ARG A 69 -16.92 12.85 -16.30
C ARG A 69 -16.59 13.55 -17.62
N PRO A 70 -16.32 12.80 -18.71
CA PRO A 70 -16.24 13.36 -20.06
C PRO A 70 -17.56 14.04 -20.43
N ASP A 71 -17.49 15.25 -20.97
CA ASP A 71 -18.63 16.01 -21.47
C ASP A 71 -18.54 16.11 -23.00
N VAL A 72 -19.69 16.23 -23.67
CA VAL A 72 -19.80 16.42 -25.12
C VAL A 72 -19.25 17.79 -25.53
N ALA A 73 -19.30 18.77 -24.63
CA ALA A 73 -18.76 20.11 -24.85
C ALA A 73 -17.22 20.19 -24.69
N ASP A 74 -16.56 19.11 -24.24
CA ASP A 74 -15.11 19.12 -24.02
C ASP A 74 -14.33 19.15 -25.35
N VAL A 75 -13.22 19.90 -25.37
CA VAL A 75 -12.24 19.81 -26.46
C VAL A 75 -11.64 18.40 -26.54
N PRO A 76 -11.32 17.86 -27.74
CA PRO A 76 -10.91 16.46 -27.90
C PRO A 76 -9.74 16.02 -27.01
N SER A 77 -8.77 16.91 -26.78
CA SER A 77 -7.62 16.65 -25.90
C SER A 77 -8.01 16.50 -24.43
N LEU A 78 -9.01 17.25 -23.98
CA LEU A 78 -9.52 17.18 -22.61
C LEU A 78 -10.42 15.95 -22.42
N THR A 79 -11.21 15.58 -23.43
CA THR A 79 -11.95 14.32 -23.47
C THR A 79 -11.01 13.12 -23.38
N ALA A 80 -9.91 13.12 -24.14
CA ALA A 80 -8.90 12.08 -24.08
C ALA A 80 -8.26 11.99 -22.68
N LEU A 81 -7.94 13.13 -22.06
CA LEU A 81 -7.39 13.19 -20.70
C LEU A 81 -8.37 12.65 -19.64
N LYS A 82 -9.66 13.00 -19.73
CA LYS A 82 -10.71 12.48 -18.83
C LYS A 82 -10.94 10.97 -19.02
N ARG A 83 -10.82 10.46 -20.25
CA ARG A 83 -10.87 9.01 -20.51
C ARG A 83 -9.67 8.28 -19.91
N LEU A 84 -8.47 8.84 -20.08
CA LEU A 84 -7.26 8.31 -19.45
C LEU A 84 -7.39 8.33 -17.92
N TYR A 85 -7.93 9.40 -17.34
CA TYR A 85 -8.23 9.49 -15.91
C TYR A 85 -9.11 8.31 -15.43
N LEU A 86 -10.21 8.02 -16.14
CA LEU A 86 -11.10 6.91 -15.80
C LEU A 86 -10.41 5.55 -15.97
N LEU A 87 -9.63 5.37 -17.03
CA LEU A 87 -8.86 4.14 -17.26
C LEU A 87 -7.85 3.90 -16.14
N THR A 88 -7.10 4.94 -15.75
CA THR A 88 -6.17 4.90 -14.63
C THR A 88 -6.90 4.56 -13.32
N ALA A 89 -8.08 5.14 -13.10
CA ALA A 89 -8.88 4.85 -11.90
C ALA A 89 -9.25 3.36 -11.81
N VAL A 90 -9.75 2.78 -12.90
CA VAL A 90 -10.14 1.36 -12.94
C VAL A 90 -8.91 0.46 -12.82
N ALA A 91 -7.82 0.76 -13.52
CA ALA A 91 -6.59 -0.02 -13.43
C ALA A 91 -6.01 -0.02 -12.01
N SER A 92 -5.95 1.14 -11.36
CA SER A 92 -5.51 1.27 -9.97
C SER A 92 -6.43 0.58 -8.98
N LEU A 93 -7.75 0.68 -9.19
CA LEU A 93 -8.72 -0.03 -8.35
C LEU A 93 -8.50 -1.54 -8.43
N CYS A 94 -8.33 -2.09 -9.64
CA CYS A 94 -8.01 -3.50 -9.83
C CYS A 94 -6.68 -3.88 -9.16
N ALA A 95 -5.66 -3.03 -9.24
CA ALA A 95 -4.39 -3.28 -8.56
C ALA A 95 -4.56 -3.36 -7.03
N GLU A 96 -5.26 -2.40 -6.41
CA GLU A 96 -5.51 -2.46 -4.96
C GLU A 96 -6.33 -3.69 -4.55
N LEU A 97 -7.33 -4.08 -5.34
CA LEU A 97 -8.10 -5.31 -5.09
C LEU A 97 -7.20 -6.56 -5.17
N LEU A 98 -6.26 -6.61 -6.13
CA LEU A 98 -5.29 -7.71 -6.21
C LEU A 98 -4.35 -7.72 -5.00
N ALA A 99 -3.92 -6.56 -4.50
CA ALA A 99 -3.13 -6.48 -3.27
C ALA A 99 -3.92 -7.01 -2.05
N VAL A 100 -5.20 -6.62 -1.90
CA VAL A 100 -6.07 -7.09 -0.81
C VAL A 100 -6.31 -8.60 -0.88
N VAL A 101 -6.63 -9.12 -2.07
CA VAL A 101 -6.88 -10.55 -2.30
C VAL A 101 -5.60 -11.36 -2.10
N GLY A 102 -4.47 -10.89 -2.64
CA GLY A 102 -3.16 -11.51 -2.47
C GLY A 102 -2.75 -11.62 -1.00
N ALA A 103 -2.90 -10.52 -0.24
CA ALA A 103 -2.59 -10.49 1.18
C ALA A 103 -3.52 -11.40 1.99
N THR A 104 -4.81 -11.43 1.64
CA THR A 104 -5.79 -12.32 2.29
C THR A 104 -5.47 -13.79 2.03
N ALA A 105 -5.13 -14.14 0.79
CA ALA A 105 -4.72 -15.50 0.42
C ALA A 105 -3.44 -15.93 1.14
N ALA A 106 -2.46 -15.02 1.30
CA ALA A 106 -1.23 -15.28 2.04
C ALA A 106 -1.51 -15.53 3.52
N ILE A 107 -2.35 -14.70 4.17
CA ILE A 107 -2.77 -14.89 5.57
C ILE A 107 -3.50 -16.23 5.74
N GLN A 108 -4.42 -16.57 4.84
CA GLN A 108 -5.13 -17.85 4.90
C GLN A 108 -4.17 -19.04 4.74
N LYS A 109 -3.16 -18.91 3.89
CA LYS A 109 -2.13 -19.93 3.71
C LYS A 109 -1.26 -20.09 4.96
N LEU A 110 -0.86 -18.98 5.59
CA LEU A 110 -0.13 -18.96 6.87
C LEU A 110 -0.93 -19.58 8.02
N ALA A 111 -2.26 -19.40 8.02
CA ALA A 111 -3.15 -19.98 9.02
C ALA A 111 -3.41 -21.49 8.82
N THR A 112 -3.36 -21.98 7.57
CA THR A 112 -3.70 -23.37 7.24
C THR A 112 -2.50 -24.28 7.09
N ARG A 113 -1.31 -23.74 6.85
CA ARG A 113 -0.07 -24.51 6.67
C ARG A 113 1.03 -23.95 7.57
N PRO A 114 1.45 -24.70 8.62
CA PRO A 114 2.54 -24.26 9.46
C PRO A 114 3.84 -24.14 8.62
N PRO A 115 4.70 -23.15 8.89
CA PRO A 115 5.93 -22.90 8.15
C PRO A 115 6.81 -24.15 7.97
N THR A 116 6.94 -24.98 9.01
CA THR A 116 7.81 -26.16 8.98
C THR A 116 7.34 -27.26 8.04
N ALA A 117 6.03 -27.43 7.85
CA ALA A 117 5.47 -28.41 6.92
C ALA A 117 5.73 -28.06 5.44
N VAL A 118 5.97 -26.79 5.13
CA VAL A 118 6.16 -26.32 3.75
C VAL A 118 7.65 -26.25 3.37
N TYR A 119 8.54 -26.03 4.34
CA TYR A 119 9.93 -25.68 4.06
C TYR A 119 10.98 -26.67 4.53
N GLY A 120 10.62 -27.69 5.33
CA GLY A 120 11.55 -28.75 5.72
C GLY A 120 12.82 -28.26 6.43
N GLY A 121 12.80 -27.03 6.96
CA GLY A 121 13.93 -26.37 7.60
C GLY A 121 13.48 -25.25 8.54
N ASP A 122 14.29 -25.01 9.57
CA ASP A 122 14.03 -24.04 10.63
C ASP A 122 14.16 -22.60 10.10
N SER A 123 13.06 -22.05 9.63
CA SER A 123 12.99 -20.62 9.31
C SER A 123 12.99 -19.84 10.62
N HIS A 124 14.13 -19.33 11.06
CA HIS A 124 14.26 -18.59 12.33
C HIS A 124 13.80 -17.12 12.25
N SER A 125 13.40 -16.61 11.08
CA SER A 125 12.96 -15.23 10.91
C SER A 125 11.80 -15.08 9.92
N VAL A 126 10.99 -14.04 10.12
CA VAL A 126 9.90 -13.68 9.20
C VAL A 126 10.43 -13.30 7.82
N THR A 127 11.59 -12.67 7.75
CA THR A 127 12.26 -12.35 6.48
C THR A 127 12.60 -13.62 5.70
N ALA A 128 13.13 -14.66 6.35
CA ALA A 128 13.41 -15.94 5.71
C ALA A 128 12.12 -16.61 5.21
N LEU A 129 11.05 -16.53 6.01
CA LEU A 129 9.72 -17.05 5.63
C LEU A 129 9.14 -16.34 4.39
N LEU A 130 9.30 -15.02 4.29
CA LEU A 130 8.81 -14.23 3.16
C LEU A 130 9.61 -14.47 1.87
N HIS A 131 10.91 -14.78 1.96
CA HIS A 131 11.74 -15.16 0.81
C HIS A 131 11.53 -16.60 0.37
N ALA A 132 10.81 -17.39 1.17
CA ALA A 132 10.61 -18.76 0.83
C ALA A 132 9.72 -18.85 -0.43
N PRO A 133 9.99 -19.75 -1.40
CA PRO A 133 9.38 -19.70 -2.74
C PRO A 133 7.85 -19.67 -2.75
N ALA A 134 7.22 -20.26 -1.73
CA ALA A 134 5.76 -20.30 -1.61
C ALA A 134 5.11 -18.99 -1.13
N TYR A 135 5.86 -18.04 -0.55
CA TYR A 135 5.38 -16.75 -0.05
C TYR A 135 5.98 -15.54 -0.78
N GLU A 136 7.15 -15.69 -1.38
CA GLU A 136 7.82 -14.62 -2.15
C GLU A 136 6.89 -14.02 -3.21
N ILE A 137 6.22 -14.87 -3.99
CA ILE A 137 5.29 -14.40 -5.03
C ILE A 137 4.13 -13.59 -4.46
N TYR A 138 3.62 -13.94 -3.28
CA TYR A 138 2.55 -13.19 -2.63
C TYR A 138 3.06 -11.85 -2.13
N TRP A 139 4.22 -11.84 -1.47
CA TRP A 139 4.83 -10.63 -0.93
C TRP A 139 5.14 -9.61 -2.04
N VAL A 140 5.85 -10.05 -3.08
CA VAL A 140 6.21 -9.20 -4.23
C VAL A 140 4.95 -8.75 -4.96
N SER A 141 4.00 -9.65 -5.22
CA SER A 141 2.75 -9.29 -5.91
C SER A 141 1.94 -8.25 -5.12
N CYS A 142 1.74 -8.44 -3.82
CA CYS A 142 1.00 -7.49 -2.99
C CYS A 142 1.68 -6.12 -2.98
N SER A 143 3.00 -6.09 -2.84
CA SER A 143 3.78 -4.85 -2.78
C SER A 143 3.72 -4.08 -4.11
N VAL A 144 3.93 -4.78 -5.23
CA VAL A 144 3.90 -4.16 -6.57
C VAL A 144 2.50 -3.61 -6.89
N HIS A 145 1.45 -4.37 -6.59
CA HIS A 145 0.08 -3.94 -6.87
C HIS A 145 -0.38 -2.79 -5.96
N PHE A 146 0.00 -2.80 -4.68
CA PHE A 146 -0.24 -1.69 -3.75
C PHE A 146 0.47 -0.41 -4.22
N LEU A 147 1.73 -0.51 -4.64
CA LEU A 147 2.45 0.64 -5.20
C LEU A 147 1.76 1.12 -6.48
N LEU A 148 1.42 0.24 -7.40
CA LEU A 148 0.76 0.60 -8.65
C LEU A 148 -0.61 1.28 -8.42
N GLY A 149 -1.39 0.81 -7.46
CA GLY A 149 -2.67 1.40 -7.07
C GLY A 149 -2.51 2.79 -6.47
N THR A 150 -1.61 2.96 -5.51
CA THR A 150 -1.28 4.26 -4.90
C THR A 150 -0.74 5.27 -5.92
N PHE A 151 0.09 4.83 -6.87
CA PHE A 151 0.56 5.68 -7.98
C PHE A 151 -0.57 6.23 -8.82
N GLY A 152 -1.50 5.38 -9.24
CA GLY A 152 -2.59 5.87 -10.08
C GLY A 152 -3.61 6.71 -9.30
N LEU A 153 -3.84 6.46 -8.00
CA LEU A 153 -4.64 7.37 -7.16
C LEU A 153 -4.03 8.77 -7.13
N ALA A 154 -2.73 8.87 -6.92
CA ALA A 154 -2.03 10.14 -6.87
C ALA A 154 -1.98 10.83 -8.25
N ALA A 155 -1.76 10.07 -9.32
CA ALA A 155 -1.87 10.59 -10.69
C ALA A 155 -3.28 11.14 -10.98
N MET A 156 -4.33 10.45 -10.52
CA MET A 156 -5.71 10.93 -10.59
C MET A 156 -5.89 12.24 -9.83
N ILE A 157 -5.41 12.34 -8.59
CA ILE A 157 -5.50 13.59 -7.81
C ILE A 157 -4.82 14.74 -8.56
N GLY A 158 -3.62 14.50 -9.12
CA GLY A 158 -2.89 15.48 -9.92
C GLY A 158 -3.66 15.93 -11.17
N VAL A 159 -4.18 14.98 -11.96
CA VAL A 159 -4.97 15.28 -13.16
C VAL A 159 -6.27 16.02 -12.80
N ARG A 160 -6.95 15.62 -11.73
CA ARG A 160 -8.16 16.29 -11.25
C ARG A 160 -7.86 17.72 -10.82
N ALA A 161 -6.83 17.94 -10.02
CA ALA A 161 -6.41 19.29 -9.60
C ALA A 161 -6.04 20.15 -10.82
N TRP A 162 -5.32 19.59 -11.78
CA TRP A 162 -4.95 20.27 -13.03
C TRP A 162 -6.18 20.70 -13.84
N VAL A 163 -7.15 19.81 -14.02
CA VAL A 163 -8.37 20.10 -14.81
C VAL A 163 -9.27 21.09 -14.07
N SER A 164 -9.46 20.95 -12.75
CA SER A 164 -10.32 21.83 -11.96
C SER A 164 -9.77 23.25 -11.78
N LEU A 165 -8.44 23.42 -11.69
CA LEU A 165 -7.82 24.72 -11.44
C LEU A 165 -7.34 25.44 -12.71
N ARG A 166 -7.57 24.85 -13.90
CA ARG A 166 -7.11 25.40 -15.18
C ARG A 166 -7.63 26.83 -15.44
N SER A 167 -8.84 27.15 -14.99
CA SER A 167 -9.48 28.46 -15.21
C SER A 167 -9.10 29.51 -14.17
N THR A 168 -8.78 29.10 -12.95
CA THR A 168 -8.62 30.02 -11.81
C THR A 168 -7.15 30.32 -11.56
N ASP A 169 -6.30 29.29 -11.41
CA ASP A 169 -4.88 29.46 -11.08
C ASP A 169 -4.05 28.26 -11.54
N ARG A 170 -3.42 28.40 -12.71
CA ARG A 170 -2.58 27.35 -13.31
C ARG A 170 -1.39 26.95 -12.43
N LEU A 171 -0.80 27.91 -11.71
CA LEU A 171 0.35 27.69 -10.84
C LEU A 171 -0.01 26.84 -9.63
N LEU A 172 -1.20 27.04 -9.04
CA LEU A 172 -1.65 26.27 -7.89
C LEU A 172 -1.88 24.80 -8.25
N GLY A 173 -2.51 24.53 -9.40
CA GLY A 173 -2.70 23.17 -9.88
C GLY A 173 -1.38 22.44 -10.16
N GLN A 174 -0.40 23.16 -10.70
CA GLN A 174 0.97 22.65 -10.88
C GLN A 174 1.65 22.32 -9.55
N ALA A 175 1.57 23.22 -8.58
CA ALA A 175 2.17 23.02 -7.26
C ALA A 175 1.60 21.77 -6.58
N ILE A 176 0.27 21.61 -6.58
CA ILE A 176 -0.39 20.43 -5.99
C ILE A 176 0.07 19.14 -6.68
N ALA A 177 0.09 19.11 -8.01
CA ALA A 177 0.53 17.94 -8.76
C ALA A 177 2.00 17.58 -8.47
N LEU A 178 2.88 18.58 -8.37
CA LEU A 178 4.29 18.39 -8.03
C LEU A 178 4.47 17.90 -6.59
N THR A 179 3.73 18.46 -5.62
CA THR A 179 3.78 18.01 -4.22
C THR A 179 3.35 16.56 -4.11
N VAL A 180 2.23 16.18 -4.73
CA VAL A 180 1.74 14.80 -4.75
C VAL A 180 2.76 13.86 -5.40
N THR A 181 3.34 14.27 -6.53
CA THR A 181 4.37 13.47 -7.23
C THR A 181 5.64 13.32 -6.38
N SER A 182 6.08 14.38 -5.71
CA SER A 182 7.24 14.35 -4.81
C SER A 182 7.02 13.41 -3.62
N SER A 183 5.86 13.48 -2.97
CA SER A 183 5.51 12.57 -1.88
C SER A 183 5.50 11.11 -2.31
N LEU A 184 5.04 10.80 -3.52
CA LEU A 184 5.10 9.45 -4.07
C LEU A 184 6.53 8.98 -4.34
N LEU A 185 7.37 9.83 -4.93
CA LEU A 185 8.77 9.51 -5.19
C LEU A 185 9.52 9.23 -3.89
N LEU A 186 9.22 10.02 -2.84
CA LEU A 186 9.75 9.78 -1.50
C LEU A 186 9.26 8.43 -0.94
N MET A 187 7.96 8.13 -1.05
CA MET A 187 7.40 6.85 -0.61
C MET A 187 8.08 5.68 -1.34
N ASN A 188 8.25 5.76 -2.66
CA ASN A 188 8.97 4.76 -3.45
C ASN A 188 10.43 4.60 -3.04
N SER A 189 11.11 5.71 -2.71
CA SER A 189 12.50 5.67 -2.25
C SER A 189 12.61 4.89 -0.94
N LEU A 190 11.65 5.07 -0.03
CA LEU A 190 11.62 4.34 1.25
C LEU A 190 11.37 2.85 1.02
N PHE A 191 10.40 2.49 0.16
CA PHE A 191 10.17 1.09 -0.21
C PHE A 191 11.38 0.45 -0.92
N SER A 192 12.08 1.22 -1.74
CA SER A 192 13.26 0.76 -2.47
C SER A 192 14.45 0.53 -1.55
N ASP A 193 14.58 1.30 -0.47
CA ASP A 193 15.63 1.09 0.53
C ASP A 193 15.40 -0.21 1.32
N GLU A 194 14.14 -0.48 1.69
CA GLU A 194 13.77 -1.75 2.30
C GLU A 194 13.99 -2.93 1.34
N ALA A 195 13.62 -2.78 0.06
CA ALA A 195 13.84 -3.80 -0.97
C ALA A 195 15.34 -4.00 -1.30
N GLY A 196 16.14 -2.94 -1.26
CA GLY A 196 17.59 -2.99 -1.49
C GLY A 196 18.33 -3.70 -0.36
N GLY A 197 17.83 -3.57 0.88
CA GLY A 197 18.26 -4.38 2.02
C GLY A 197 17.94 -5.87 1.85
N PHE A 198 16.79 -6.19 1.24
CA PHE A 198 16.35 -7.58 0.94
C PHE A 198 17.27 -8.28 -0.08
N CYS A 199 17.82 -7.56 -1.07
CA CYS A 199 18.64 -8.16 -2.13
C CYS A 199 20.13 -8.34 -1.78
N ARG A 200 20.60 -7.91 -0.60
CA ARG A 200 22.01 -8.16 -0.21
C ARG A 200 22.14 -9.58 0.36
N PRO A 201 22.81 -10.51 -0.34
CA PRO A 201 23.16 -11.77 0.28
C PRO A 201 24.06 -11.48 1.47
N THR A 202 23.61 -11.83 2.68
CA THR A 202 24.48 -11.90 3.83
C THR A 202 25.44 -13.06 3.60
N SER A 203 26.56 -12.80 2.93
CA SER A 203 27.68 -13.74 2.92
C SER A 203 28.20 -13.83 4.36
N ARG A 204 27.87 -14.93 5.05
CA ARG A 204 28.63 -15.43 6.18
C ARG A 204 29.35 -16.68 5.76
#